data_AF-A0A2S6WRR1-F1
#
_entry.id   AF-A0A2S6WRR1-F1
#
_cell.length_a   1.000
_cell.length_b   1.000
_cell.length_c   1.000
_cell.angle_alpha   90.00
_cell.angle_beta   90.00
_cell.angle_gamma   90.00
#
_symmetry.space_group_name_H-M   'P 1'
#
loop_
_entity.id
_entity.type
_entity.pdbx_description
1 polymer ?
#
loop_
_entity_poly.entity_id
_entity_poly.type
_entity_poly.pdbx_seq_one_letter_code
_entity_poly.pdbx_strand_id
1 'polypeptide(L)'
;MFTPPQVKSRMIPMTERYNERGERVCSKCLRWLLPTEFHKRAKQTPGDDGLRSMCNRCVICWRYGITYQQFAELLEAQGGACAICRKDICASGRELSIDHDHSCCPQGGRSCGKCVRGILCQPCNGMLGYAQDDPEILKAGINYLLSHRPQH
;
A
#
# COMPACT_ATOMS: atom_id res chain seq x y z
N MET A 1 -0.38 -23.97 4.80
CA MET A 1 -1.80 -23.95 4.38
C MET A 1 -2.50 -22.85 5.15
N PHE A 2 -3.17 -21.93 4.46
CA PHE A 2 -3.85 -20.78 5.08
C PHE A 2 -5.28 -21.21 5.44
N THR A 3 -5.61 -21.33 6.72
CA THR A 3 -6.99 -21.53 7.18
C THR A 3 -7.55 -20.17 7.58
N PRO A 4 -8.41 -19.55 6.75
CA PRO A 4 -9.05 -18.30 7.13
C PRO A 4 -9.93 -18.53 8.36
N PRO A 5 -10.01 -17.56 9.28
CA PRO A 5 -10.97 -17.60 10.38
C PRO A 5 -12.39 -17.67 9.81
N GLN A 6 -13.24 -18.53 10.39
CA GLN A 6 -14.62 -18.76 9.95
C GLN A 6 -15.59 -17.59 10.26
N VAL A 7 -15.06 -16.44 10.69
CA VAL A 7 -15.86 -15.33 11.19
C VAL A 7 -16.47 -14.55 10.03
N LYS A 8 -17.72 -14.87 9.68
CA LYS A 8 -18.55 -14.20 8.65
C LYS A 8 -19.10 -12.82 9.09
N SER A 9 -18.64 -12.29 10.22
CA SER A 9 -19.13 -11.06 10.84
C SER A 9 -18.20 -9.86 10.56
N ARG A 10 -18.78 -8.68 10.27
CA ARG A 10 -18.04 -7.39 10.20
C ARG A 10 -17.40 -6.99 11.54
N MET A 11 -17.83 -7.59 12.64
CA MET A 11 -17.41 -7.28 14.01
C MET A 11 -16.87 -8.55 14.69
N ILE A 12 -15.55 -8.59 14.88
CA ILE A 12 -14.84 -9.70 15.52
C ILE A 12 -14.74 -9.40 17.04
N PRO A 13 -15.32 -10.24 17.91
CA PRO A 13 -15.24 -10.08 19.36
C PRO A 13 -13.79 -10.01 19.85
N MET A 14 -13.50 -9.23 20.88
CA MET A 14 -12.13 -9.05 21.41
C MET A 14 -11.44 -10.38 21.73
N THR A 15 -12.18 -11.36 22.25
CA THR A 15 -11.72 -12.72 22.58
C THR A 15 -11.28 -13.53 21.36
N GLU A 16 -11.70 -13.17 20.15
CA GLU A 16 -11.40 -13.86 18.90
C GLU A 16 -10.46 -13.05 17.99
N ARG A 17 -10.03 -11.87 18.43
CA ARG A 17 -9.19 -10.99 17.60
C ARG A 17 -7.74 -11.45 17.52
N TYR A 18 -7.31 -12.28 18.46
CA TYR A 18 -5.93 -12.74 18.57
C TYR A 18 -5.88 -14.26 18.55
N ASN A 19 -4.88 -14.82 17.88
CA ASN A 19 -4.60 -16.25 17.94
C ASN A 19 -3.52 -16.56 18.98
N GLU A 20 -3.20 -17.85 19.16
CA GLU A 20 -2.19 -18.33 20.11
C GLU A 20 -0.77 -17.76 19.86
N ARG A 21 -0.51 -17.28 18.64
CA ARG A 21 0.78 -16.66 18.26
C ARG A 21 0.81 -15.15 18.53
N GLY A 22 -0.24 -14.59 19.12
CA GLY A 22 -0.38 -13.15 19.34
C GLY A 22 -0.63 -12.33 18.07
N GLU A 23 -0.93 -12.99 16.95
CA GLU A 23 -1.29 -12.31 15.71
C GLU A 23 -2.75 -11.87 15.77
N ARG A 24 -3.04 -10.72 15.18
CA ARG A 24 -4.37 -10.11 15.14
C ARG A 24 -5.03 -10.33 13.78
N VAL A 25 -6.31 -10.70 13.76
CA VAL A 25 -7.08 -10.86 12.51
C VAL A 25 -7.53 -9.52 11.94
N CYS A 26 -7.36 -9.34 10.62
CA CYS A 26 -7.95 -8.24 9.88
C CYS A 26 -9.42 -8.53 9.53
N SER A 27 -10.33 -7.62 9.87
CA SER A 27 -11.77 -7.80 9.59
C SER A 27 -12.17 -7.72 8.11
N LYS A 28 -11.23 -7.39 7.21
CA LYS A 28 -11.48 -7.28 5.76
C LYS A 28 -10.86 -8.41 4.95
N CYS A 29 -9.56 -8.65 5.10
CA CYS A 29 -8.88 -9.73 4.38
C CYS A 29 -8.84 -11.06 5.16
N LEU A 30 -9.32 -11.06 6.41
CA LEU A 30 -9.39 -12.23 7.29
C LEU A 30 -8.03 -12.90 7.52
N ARG A 31 -6.93 -12.14 7.41
CA ARG A 31 -5.58 -12.65 7.66
C ARG A 31 -5.16 -12.39 9.10
N TRP A 32 -4.46 -13.35 9.68
CA TRP A 32 -3.69 -13.18 10.92
C TRP A 32 -2.39 -12.43 10.61
N LEU A 33 -2.19 -11.29 11.26
CA LEU A 33 -1.07 -10.38 11.01
C LEU A 33 -0.51 -9.87 12.33
N LEU A 34 0.74 -9.41 12.34
CA LEU A 34 1.30 -8.76 13.52
C LEU A 34 0.49 -7.52 13.90
N PRO A 35 0.31 -7.20 15.19
CA PRO A 35 -0.40 -5.99 15.63
C PRO A 35 0.17 -4.68 15.04
N THR A 36 1.45 -4.66 14.67
CA THR A 36 2.13 -3.54 14.00
C THR A 36 1.59 -3.27 12.59
N GLU A 37 0.96 -4.26 11.95
CA GLU A 37 0.30 -4.13 10.64
C GLU A 37 -1.08 -3.43 10.74
N PHE A 38 -1.42 -2.88 11.90
CA PHE A 38 -2.65 -2.14 12.16
C PHE A 38 -2.36 -0.76 12.77
N HIS A 39 -2.89 0.29 12.15
CA HIS A 39 -2.82 1.63 12.72
C HIS A 39 -3.66 1.74 13.99
N LYS A 40 -3.14 2.49 14.95
CA LYS A 40 -3.89 2.87 16.15
C LYS A 40 -5.05 3.79 15.79
N ARG A 41 -6.15 3.68 16.53
CA ARG A 41 -7.27 4.63 16.45
C ARG A 41 -6.88 5.90 17.19
N ALA A 42 -7.39 7.04 16.71
CA ALA A 42 -7.11 8.34 17.34
C ALA A 42 -7.73 8.47 18.74
N LYS A 43 -8.84 7.78 19.01
CA LYS A 43 -9.49 7.71 20.33
C LYS A 43 -9.59 6.24 20.73
N GLN A 44 -9.11 5.91 21.91
CA GLN A 44 -9.27 4.57 22.49
C GLN A 44 -10.62 4.46 23.17
N THR A 45 -11.29 3.34 22.95
CA THR A 45 -12.51 2.97 23.70
C THR A 45 -12.08 2.04 24.83
N PRO A 46 -12.55 2.24 26.08
CA PRO A 46 -12.27 1.33 27.18
C PRO A 46 -12.63 -0.12 26.80
N GLY A 47 -11.70 -1.05 27.02
CA GLY A 47 -11.88 -2.48 26.69
C GLY A 47 -11.58 -2.87 25.24
N ASP A 48 -11.08 -1.95 24.41
CA ASP A 48 -10.64 -2.22 23.03
C ASP A 48 -9.10 -2.33 22.92
N ASP A 49 -8.59 -3.02 21.89
CA ASP A 49 -7.15 -3.11 21.59
C ASP A 49 -6.54 -1.79 21.09
N GLY A 50 -7.38 -0.77 20.84
CA GLY A 50 -6.97 0.52 20.31
C GLY A 50 -6.51 0.49 18.85
N LEU A 51 -6.63 -0.65 18.16
CA LEU A 51 -6.22 -0.85 16.78
C LEU A 51 -7.42 -0.75 15.83
N ARG A 52 -7.17 -0.32 14.60
CA ARG A 52 -8.19 -0.39 13.53
C ARG A 52 -8.54 -1.86 13.26
N SER A 53 -9.79 -2.12 12.91
CA SER A 53 -10.26 -3.47 12.57
C SER A 53 -9.64 -4.01 11.28
N MET A 54 -9.36 -3.11 10.33
CA MET A 54 -8.66 -3.42 9.09
C MET A 54 -7.16 -3.20 9.22
N CYS A 55 -6.36 -4.09 8.61
CA CYS A 55 -4.92 -3.89 8.49
C CYS A 55 -4.59 -2.70 7.59
N ASN A 56 -3.37 -2.16 7.75
CA ASN A 56 -2.87 -1.00 7.00
C ASN A 56 -3.03 -1.20 5.50
N ARG A 57 -2.75 -2.42 5.01
CA ARG A 57 -2.90 -2.77 3.59
C ARG A 57 -4.34 -2.62 3.08
N CYS A 58 -5.31 -3.16 3.83
CA CYS A 58 -6.72 -3.07 3.44
C CYS A 58 -7.24 -1.63 3.50
N VAL A 59 -6.77 -0.83 4.46
CA VAL A 59 -7.10 0.60 4.56
C VAL A 59 -6.60 1.36 3.33
N ILE A 60 -5.36 1.09 2.91
CA ILE A 60 -4.77 1.69 1.71
C ILE A 60 -5.58 1.25 0.48
N CYS A 61 -5.75 -0.05 0.24
CA CYS A 61 -6.48 -0.59 -0.92
C CYS A 61 -7.88 0.05 -1.08
N TRP A 62 -8.60 0.23 0.03
CA TRP A 62 -9.90 0.89 0.03
C TRP A 62 -9.88 2.33 -0.49
N ARG A 63 -8.84 3.12 -0.16
CA ARG A 63 -8.68 4.49 -0.69
C ARG A 63 -8.45 4.50 -2.20
N TYR A 64 -7.79 3.48 -2.71
CA TYR A 64 -7.46 3.35 -4.13
C TYR A 64 -8.50 2.58 -4.94
N GLY A 65 -9.64 2.22 -4.35
CA GLY A 65 -10.71 1.52 -5.09
C GLY A 65 -10.35 0.09 -5.51
N ILE A 66 -9.31 -0.51 -4.94
CA ILE A 66 -8.89 -1.88 -5.23
C ILE A 66 -9.08 -2.81 -4.03
N THR A 67 -9.16 -4.11 -4.30
CA THR A 67 -9.17 -5.15 -3.28
C THR A 67 -7.76 -5.54 -2.86
N TYR A 68 -7.64 -6.19 -1.70
CA TYR A 68 -6.37 -6.78 -1.30
C TYR A 68 -5.83 -7.78 -2.33
N GLN A 69 -6.72 -8.56 -2.94
CA GLN A 69 -6.34 -9.55 -3.95
C GLN A 69 -5.74 -8.87 -5.18
N GLN A 70 -6.39 -7.83 -5.71
CA GLN A 70 -5.86 -7.04 -6.83
C GLN A 70 -4.50 -6.41 -6.49
N PHE A 71 -4.33 -5.91 -5.27
CA PHE A 71 -3.02 -5.42 -4.82
C PHE A 71 -1.96 -6.53 -4.84
N ALA A 72 -2.29 -7.72 -4.34
CA ALA A 72 -1.36 -8.86 -4.30
C ALA A 72 -0.99 -9.33 -5.72
N GLU A 73 -1.98 -9.46 -6.61
CA GLU A 73 -1.79 -9.79 -8.03
C GLU A 73 -0.91 -8.75 -8.73
N LEU A 74 -1.14 -7.46 -8.48
CA LEU A 74 -0.33 -6.38 -9.03
C LEU A 74 1.12 -6.43 -8.52
N LEU A 75 1.32 -6.69 -7.23
CA LEU A 75 2.66 -6.82 -6.65
C LEU A 75 3.39 -8.05 -7.18
N GLU A 76 2.68 -9.16 -7.34
CA GLU A 76 3.19 -10.41 -7.89
C GLU A 76 3.56 -10.26 -9.37
N ALA A 77 2.72 -9.61 -10.18
CA ALA A 77 3.03 -9.27 -11.57
C ALA A 77 4.27 -8.37 -11.68
N GLN A 78 4.54 -7.56 -10.67
CA GLN A 78 5.78 -6.79 -10.56
C GLN A 78 6.97 -7.58 -10.00
N GLY A 79 6.81 -8.85 -9.63
CA GLY A 79 7.86 -9.68 -9.01
C GLY A 79 8.24 -9.24 -7.60
N GLY A 80 7.29 -8.69 -6.83
CA GLY A 80 7.55 -8.20 -5.47
C GLY A 80 8.38 -6.92 -5.40
N ALA A 81 8.52 -6.19 -6.51
CA ALA A 81 9.44 -5.06 -6.64
C ALA A 81 8.77 -3.79 -7.17
N CYS A 82 9.41 -2.64 -6.96
CA CYS A 82 8.94 -1.35 -7.48
C CYS A 82 8.81 -1.41 -9.01
N ALA A 83 7.70 -0.92 -9.56
CA ALA A 83 7.48 -0.94 -11.02
C ALA A 83 8.54 -0.13 -11.79
N ILE A 84 9.10 0.92 -11.18
CA ILE A 84 10.11 1.78 -11.82
C ILE A 84 11.53 1.26 -11.55
N CYS A 85 12.00 1.28 -10.29
CA CYS A 85 13.41 0.98 -10.00
C CYS A 85 13.71 -0.51 -9.81
N ARG A 86 12.70 -1.40 -9.86
CA ARG A 86 12.81 -2.86 -9.71
C ARG A 86 13.49 -3.34 -8.42
N LYS A 87 13.68 -2.46 -7.43
CA LYS A 87 14.18 -2.82 -6.10
C LYS A 87 13.08 -3.52 -5.30
N ASP A 88 13.48 -4.54 -4.54
CA ASP A 88 12.59 -5.31 -3.66
C ASP A 88 11.93 -4.38 -2.64
N ILE A 89 10.61 -4.47 -2.61
CA ILE A 89 9.73 -3.68 -1.76
C ILE A 89 9.69 -4.24 -0.34
N CYS A 90 9.71 -5.56 -0.20
CA CYS A 90 9.52 -6.27 1.07
C CYS A 90 10.79 -6.25 1.92
N ALA A 91 11.96 -6.32 1.29
CA ALA A 91 13.25 -6.37 2.00
C ALA A 91 13.71 -5.01 2.58
N SER A 92 13.13 -3.89 2.12
CA SER A 92 13.69 -2.56 2.38
C SER A 92 13.04 -1.77 3.52
N GLY A 93 11.98 -2.29 4.15
CA GLY A 93 11.22 -1.57 5.17
C GLY A 93 10.55 -0.27 4.65
N ARG A 94 10.52 -0.08 3.32
CA ARG A 94 10.01 1.12 2.68
C ARG A 94 8.49 1.08 2.61
N GLU A 95 7.87 2.21 2.90
CA GLU A 95 6.44 2.37 2.69
C GLU A 95 6.12 2.27 1.19
N LEU A 96 5.02 1.57 0.92
CA LEU A 96 4.51 1.34 -0.43
C LEU A 96 3.49 2.38 -0.81
N SER A 97 3.61 2.88 -2.04
CA SER A 97 2.62 3.76 -2.64
C SER A 97 1.94 3.04 -3.80
N ILE A 98 0.62 3.12 -3.83
CA ILE A 98 -0.16 2.74 -5.01
C ILE A 98 -0.20 3.97 -5.90
N ASP A 99 0.48 3.89 -7.03
CA ASP A 99 0.53 4.94 -8.03
C ASP A 99 -0.71 4.87 -8.93
N HIS A 100 -1.25 6.04 -9.27
CA HIS A 100 -2.44 6.15 -10.09
C HIS A 100 -2.45 7.44 -10.90
N ASP A 101 -3.18 7.44 -12.00
CA ASP A 101 -3.35 8.62 -12.85
C ASP A 101 -4.31 9.62 -12.20
N HIS A 102 -3.77 10.80 -11.85
CA HIS A 102 -4.50 11.90 -11.23
C HIS A 102 -5.47 12.61 -12.18
N SER A 103 -5.32 12.48 -13.51
CA SER A 103 -6.26 13.04 -14.48
C SER A 103 -7.63 12.34 -14.44
N CYS A 104 -7.65 11.06 -14.07
CA CYS A 104 -8.87 10.25 -13.99
C CYS A 104 -9.69 10.54 -12.72
N CYS A 105 -9.03 10.87 -11.61
CA CYS A 105 -9.65 11.11 -10.31
C CYS A 105 -9.17 12.45 -9.73
N PRO A 106 -9.71 13.59 -10.21
CA PRO A 106 -9.26 14.92 -9.81
C PRO A 106 -9.58 15.26 -8.33
N GLN A 107 -10.46 14.48 -7.70
CA GLN A 107 -10.77 14.59 -6.28
C GLN A 107 -9.66 13.92 -5.46
N GLY A 108 -8.72 14.72 -4.99
CA GLY A 108 -7.52 14.26 -4.29
C GLY A 108 -7.79 13.30 -3.12
N GLY A 109 -6.93 12.30 -2.99
CA GLY A 109 -6.90 11.36 -1.86
C GLY A 109 -7.70 10.07 -2.05
N ARG A 110 -8.38 9.87 -3.20
CA ARG A 110 -8.99 8.59 -3.59
C ARG A 110 -8.81 8.30 -5.09
N SER A 111 -8.80 7.03 -5.44
CA SER A 111 -8.81 6.55 -6.83
C SER A 111 -10.04 5.67 -7.09
N CYS A 112 -10.50 5.64 -8.33
CA CYS A 112 -11.56 4.75 -8.81
C CYS A 112 -11.11 3.29 -8.97
N GLY A 113 -9.84 2.98 -8.77
CA GLY A 113 -9.23 1.67 -8.98
C GLY A 113 -8.84 1.39 -10.43
N LYS A 114 -9.55 1.98 -11.41
CA LYS A 114 -9.23 1.80 -12.84
C LYS A 114 -8.00 2.58 -13.29
N CYS A 115 -7.66 3.66 -12.58
CA CYS A 115 -6.49 4.48 -12.90
C CYS A 115 -5.22 4.07 -12.16
N VAL A 116 -5.23 2.95 -11.42
CA VAL A 116 -4.03 2.41 -10.77
C VAL A 116 -3.03 1.97 -11.83
N ARG A 117 -1.81 2.52 -11.78
CA ARG A 117 -0.73 2.24 -12.73
C ARG A 117 0.19 1.14 -12.20
N GLY A 118 0.47 1.14 -10.89
CA GLY A 118 1.39 0.18 -10.30
C GLY A 118 1.68 0.44 -8.82
N ILE A 119 2.54 -0.38 -8.25
CA ILE A 119 3.06 -0.23 -6.89
C ILE A 119 4.48 0.30 -6.97
N LEU A 120 4.72 1.43 -6.33
CA LEU A 120 5.99 2.14 -6.32
C LEU A 120 6.55 2.25 -4.90
N CYS A 121 7.86 2.35 -4.78
CA CYS A 121 8.49 2.82 -3.55
C CYS A 121 8.34 4.35 -3.43
N GLN A 122 8.33 4.89 -2.20
CA GLN A 122 8.18 6.33 -1.95
C GLN A 122 9.10 7.23 -2.82
N PRO A 123 10.40 6.93 -3.01
CA PRO A 123 11.26 7.77 -3.85
C PRO A 123 10.81 7.83 -5.32
N CYS A 124 10.43 6.69 -5.90
CA CYS A 124 9.97 6.65 -7.28
C CYS A 124 8.60 7.32 -7.43
N ASN A 125 7.68 7.13 -6.48
CA ASN A 125 6.39 7.79 -6.46
C ASN A 125 6.54 9.32 -6.31
N GLY A 126 7.41 9.75 -5.40
CA GLY A 126 7.72 11.16 -5.17
C GLY A 126 8.34 11.82 -6.40
N MET A 127 9.25 11.13 -7.10
CA MET A 127 9.82 11.59 -8.37
C MET A 127 8.74 11.92 -9.41
N LEU A 128 7.72 11.05 -9.57
CA LEU A 128 6.59 11.33 -10.47
C LEU A 128 5.81 12.57 -10.01
N GLY A 129 5.55 12.69 -8.71
CA GLY A 129 4.87 13.86 -8.14
C GLY A 129 5.64 15.18 -8.33
N TYR A 130 6.97 15.17 -8.17
CA TYR A 130 7.82 16.34 -8.41
C TYR A 130 7.89 16.71 -9.89
N ALA A 131 7.76 15.72 -10.78
CA ALA A 131 7.58 15.94 -12.20
C ALA A 131 6.12 16.28 -12.58
N GLN A 132 5.20 16.44 -11.61
CA GLN A 132 3.78 16.74 -11.83
C GLN A 132 3.08 15.73 -12.76
N ASP A 133 3.52 14.47 -12.74
CA ASP A 133 3.11 13.43 -13.68
C ASP A 133 3.36 13.77 -15.17
N ASP A 134 4.20 14.78 -15.46
CA ASP A 134 4.56 15.21 -16.81
C ASP A 134 5.79 14.44 -17.35
N PRO A 135 5.62 13.60 -18.40
CA PRO A 135 6.72 12.88 -19.02
C PRO A 135 7.81 13.79 -19.61
N GLU A 136 7.47 15.01 -20.04
CA GLU A 136 8.43 15.94 -20.63
C GLU A 136 9.41 16.47 -19.59
N ILE A 137 8.97 16.69 -18.35
CA ILE A 137 9.85 17.05 -17.23
C ILE A 137 10.84 15.91 -16.94
N LEU A 138 10.37 14.65 -16.93
CA LEU A 138 11.24 13.49 -16.71
C LEU A 138 12.27 13.32 -17.83
N LYS A 139 11.88 13.52 -19.09
CA LYS A 139 12.79 13.50 -20.25
C LYS A 139 13.84 14.60 -20.17
N ALA A 140 13.43 15.83 -19.82
CA ALA A 140 14.36 16.93 -19.59
C ALA A 140 15.37 16.60 -18.48
N GLY A 141 14.92 15.94 -17.41
CA GLY A 141 15.79 15.43 -16.34
C GLY A 141 16.83 14.41 -16.83
N ILE A 142 16.46 13.48 -17.72
CA ILE A 142 17.40 12.55 -18.35
C ILE A 142 18.48 13.33 -19.12
N ASN A 143 18.08 14.27 -19.97
CA ASN A 143 19.00 15.06 -20.77
C ASN A 143 19.96 15.88 -19.89
N TYR A 144 19.46 16.49 -18.82
CA TYR A 144 20.27 17.23 -17.86
C TYR A 144 21.35 16.36 -17.21
N LEU A 145 20.98 15.15 -16.76
CA LEU A 145 21.94 14.21 -16.17
C LEU A 145 23.01 13.77 -17.16
N LEU A 146 22.64 13.51 -18.42
CA LEU A 146 23.57 13.08 -19.45
C LEU A 146 24.55 14.19 -19.86
N SER A 147 24.09 15.44 -19.96
CA SER A 147 24.93 16.58 -20.36
C SER A 147 25.87 17.08 -19.25
N HIS A 148 25.59 16.76 -17.98
CA HIS A 148 26.37 17.19 -16.82
C HIS A 148 27.11 16.05 -16.10
N ARG A 149 27.24 14.87 -16.73
CA ARG A 149 28.05 13.78 -16.16
C ARG A 149 29.52 14.18 -16.15
N PRO A 150 30.18 14.23 -14.97
CA PRO A 150 31.61 14.50 -14.92
C PRO A 150 32.37 13.35 -15.60
N GLN A 151 33.38 13.72 -16.39
CA GLN A 151 34.32 12.78 -16.98
C GLN A 151 35.42 12.53 -15.94
N HIS A 152 35.19 11.57 -15.05
CA HIS A 152 36.21 11.04 -14.16
C HIS A 152 36.58 9.63 -14.58
#